data_AF-A0A8T9CIA3-F1
#
_entry.id   AF-A0A8T9CIA3-F1
#
_cell.length_a   1.000
_cell.length_b   1.000
_cell.length_c   1.000
_cell.angle_alpha   90.00
_cell.angle_beta   90.00
_cell.angle_gamma   90.00
#
_symmetry.space_group_name_H-M   'P 1'
#
loop_
_entity.id
_entity.type
_entity.pdbx_description
1 polymer ?
#
loop_
_entity_poly.entity_id
_entity_poly.type
_entity_poly.pdbx_seq_one_letter_code
_entity_poly.pdbx_strand_id
1 'polypeptide(L)'
;MMRPTSTLLLAALAAPLAVIADPASYEDTVVSRQTAAVVKPTPCQPFNATLDETVARFDDFACNFIYTQNITGAFEYISEGYINHNPLAENGFDSAWNILSPIWADQNITVWGTSFEPSPVPQGYLQYTSDFGTIVDRFRWENGCIAEHWDQNETFPG
;
A
#
# COMPACT_ATOMS: atom_id res chain seq x y z
N MET A 1 -25.17 10.56 89.78
CA MET A 1 -24.22 11.70 89.95
C MET A 1 -23.74 12.13 88.57
N MET A 2 -23.38 13.40 88.45
CA MET A 2 -22.83 14.12 87.29
C MET A 2 -23.84 14.72 86.29
N ARG A 3 -23.62 16.03 86.08
CA ARG A 3 -24.36 17.03 85.31
C ARG A 3 -23.74 17.18 83.89
N PRO A 4 -24.35 18.00 83.00
CA PRO A 4 -24.35 17.85 81.55
C PRO A 4 -23.26 18.67 80.84
N THR A 5 -23.11 18.46 79.54
CA THR A 5 -22.60 19.48 78.61
C THR A 5 -23.32 19.39 77.27
N SER A 6 -24.05 20.46 76.93
CA SER A 6 -24.45 20.85 75.58
C SER A 6 -23.25 20.85 74.63
N THR A 7 -23.49 20.78 73.31
CA THR A 7 -23.25 21.92 72.38
C THR A 7 -23.35 21.53 70.89
N LEU A 8 -24.11 22.35 70.14
CA LEU A 8 -24.09 22.72 68.71
C LEU A 8 -24.34 21.68 67.59
N LEU A 9 -25.56 21.80 67.02
CA LEU A 9 -25.90 22.13 65.62
C LEU A 9 -24.94 21.68 64.50
N LEU A 10 -25.49 20.93 63.52
CA LEU A 10 -25.60 21.43 62.14
C LEU A 10 -26.65 20.61 61.37
N ALA A 11 -27.71 21.28 60.92
CA ALA A 11 -28.62 20.76 59.91
C ALA A 11 -27.96 20.93 58.54
N ALA A 12 -27.80 19.84 57.78
CA ALA A 12 -27.47 19.90 56.37
C ALA A 12 -28.67 19.42 55.57
N LEU A 13 -29.24 20.34 54.79
CA LEU A 13 -30.38 20.10 53.90
C LEU A 13 -30.01 19.08 52.82
N ALA A 14 -30.95 18.16 52.57
CA ALA A 14 -30.96 17.31 51.40
C ALA A 14 -31.16 18.15 50.13
N ALA A 15 -30.34 17.93 49.11
CA ALA A 15 -30.63 18.31 47.73
C ALA A 15 -30.89 17.04 46.91
N PRO A 16 -31.97 16.97 46.11
CA PRO A 16 -32.18 15.83 45.22
C PRO A 16 -31.19 15.92 44.05
N LEU A 17 -30.48 14.83 43.80
CA LEU A 17 -29.72 14.64 42.58
C LEU A 17 -30.72 14.54 41.41
N ALA A 18 -30.83 15.60 40.62
CA ALA A 18 -31.47 15.54 39.32
C ALA A 18 -30.55 14.71 38.40
N VAL A 19 -30.99 13.49 38.07
CA VAL A 19 -30.39 12.67 37.02
C VAL A 19 -30.77 13.32 35.70
N ILE A 20 -29.82 14.00 35.06
CA ILE A 20 -29.94 14.38 33.65
C ILE A 20 -29.61 13.12 32.85
N ALA A 21 -30.61 12.55 32.19
CA ALA A 21 -30.39 11.52 31.18
C ALA A 21 -29.77 12.20 29.96
N ASP A 22 -28.49 11.97 29.74
CA ASP A 22 -27.80 12.35 28.50
C ASP A 22 -28.38 11.51 27.35
N PRO A 23 -28.81 12.10 26.23
CA PRO A 23 -29.16 11.31 25.07
C PRO A 23 -27.87 10.66 24.59
N ALA A 24 -27.83 9.33 24.62
CA ALA A 24 -26.76 8.54 24.05
C ALA A 24 -26.45 9.07 22.64
N SER A 25 -25.31 9.74 22.49
CA SER A 25 -24.73 10.01 21.19
C SER A 25 -24.55 8.65 20.53
N TYR A 26 -25.29 8.46 19.45
CA TYR A 26 -25.09 7.38 18.52
C TYR A 26 -23.68 7.58 17.94
N GLU A 27 -22.69 6.99 18.61
CA GLU A 27 -21.34 6.80 18.09
C GLU A 27 -21.50 5.87 16.88
N ASP A 28 -21.73 6.47 15.73
CA ASP A 28 -21.51 5.85 14.45
C ASP A 28 -20.04 5.47 14.42
N THR A 29 -19.75 4.22 14.81
CA THR A 29 -18.46 3.59 14.57
C THR A 29 -18.30 3.47 13.06
N VAL A 30 -17.95 4.59 12.43
CA VAL A 30 -17.19 4.58 11.20
C VAL A 30 -15.93 3.83 11.56
N VAL A 31 -15.87 2.57 11.12
CA VAL A 31 -14.64 1.82 11.05
C VAL A 31 -13.73 2.62 10.13
N SER A 32 -13.01 3.57 10.70
CA SER A 32 -11.80 4.09 10.12
C SER A 32 -10.90 2.87 10.01
N ARG A 33 -10.88 2.25 8.83
CA ARG A 33 -9.71 1.49 8.42
C ARG A 33 -8.57 2.49 8.55
N GLN A 34 -7.90 2.46 9.70
CA GLN A 34 -6.56 3.01 9.81
C GLN A 34 -5.76 2.25 8.76
N THR A 35 -5.65 2.83 7.57
CA THR A 35 -4.70 2.38 6.57
C THR A 35 -3.36 2.47 7.28
N ALA A 36 -2.74 1.31 7.56
CA ALA A 36 -1.35 1.31 7.94
C ALA A 36 -0.62 2.14 6.88
N ALA A 37 0.14 3.15 7.31
CA ALA A 37 0.81 4.05 6.38
C ALA A 37 1.63 3.23 5.38
N VAL A 38 1.44 3.45 4.09
CA VAL A 38 2.23 2.80 3.03
C VAL A 38 3.69 3.21 3.23
N VAL A 39 4.57 2.25 3.48
CA VAL A 39 5.99 2.51 3.77
C VAL A 39 6.80 2.37 2.49
N LYS A 40 7.55 3.41 2.13
CA LYS A 40 8.48 3.36 0.99
C LYS A 40 9.64 2.41 1.28
N PRO A 41 9.85 1.35 0.48
CA PRO A 41 11.00 0.47 0.66
C PRO A 41 12.28 1.15 0.15
N THR A 42 13.42 0.54 0.43
CA THR A 42 14.68 0.93 -0.22
C THR A 42 14.69 0.40 -1.66
N PRO A 43 15.28 1.13 -2.64
CA PRO A 43 15.39 0.63 -4.00
C PRO A 43 16.19 -0.68 -4.07
N CYS A 44 15.81 -1.54 -5.01
CA CYS A 44 16.50 -2.79 -5.28
C CYS A 44 17.98 -2.54 -5.58
N GLN A 45 18.86 -3.26 -4.89
CA GLN A 45 20.29 -3.22 -5.12
C GLN A 45 20.69 -4.33 -6.10
N PRO A 46 21.29 -4.00 -7.26
CA PRO A 46 21.71 -4.98 -8.25
C PRO A 46 22.65 -6.05 -7.68
N PHE A 47 22.48 -7.29 -8.10
CA PHE A 47 23.34 -8.42 -7.74
C PHE A 47 23.48 -9.42 -8.90
N ASN A 48 24.40 -10.39 -8.79
CA ASN A 48 24.62 -11.41 -9.80
C ASN A 48 23.53 -12.50 -9.75
N ALA A 49 22.29 -12.13 -10.06
CA ALA A 49 21.16 -13.05 -10.11
C ALA A 49 21.30 -14.05 -11.26
N THR A 50 20.97 -15.30 -10.99
CA THR A 50 20.69 -16.31 -12.02
C THR A 50 19.35 -16.00 -12.71
N LEU A 51 19.10 -16.67 -13.83
CA LEU A 51 17.83 -16.56 -14.53
C LEU A 51 16.67 -17.03 -13.65
N ASP A 52 16.81 -18.19 -12.99
CA ASP A 52 15.76 -18.75 -12.12
C ASP A 52 15.45 -17.82 -10.93
N GLU A 53 16.46 -17.19 -10.33
CA GLU A 53 16.25 -16.17 -9.30
C GLU A 53 15.53 -14.93 -9.85
N THR A 54 15.83 -14.53 -11.09
CA THR A 54 15.15 -13.39 -11.74
C THR A 54 13.69 -13.72 -12.02
N VAL A 55 13.38 -14.94 -12.48
CA VAL A 55 12.01 -15.42 -12.71
C VAL A 55 11.23 -15.44 -11.39
N ALA A 56 11.79 -16.02 -10.33
CA ALA A 56 11.13 -16.06 -9.02
C ALA A 56 10.84 -14.65 -8.49
N ARG A 57 11.78 -13.72 -8.65
CA ARG A 57 11.59 -12.32 -8.25
C ARG A 57 10.54 -11.60 -9.10
N PHE A 58 10.42 -11.95 -10.39
CA PHE A 58 9.33 -11.48 -11.22
C PHE A 58 7.97 -11.97 -10.72
N ASP A 59 7.85 -13.25 -10.37
CA ASP A 59 6.61 -13.81 -9.83
C ASP A 59 6.22 -13.12 -8.51
N ASP A 60 7.18 -12.89 -7.61
CA ASP A 60 6.95 -12.16 -6.37
C ASP A 60 6.56 -10.70 -6.63
N PHE A 61 7.22 -10.02 -7.57
CA PHE A 61 6.84 -8.67 -8.00
C PHE A 61 5.42 -8.63 -8.53
N ALA A 62 5.05 -9.53 -9.45
CA ALA A 62 3.72 -9.60 -10.04
C ALA A 62 2.64 -9.85 -8.96
N CYS A 63 2.91 -10.79 -8.05
CA CYS A 63 2.04 -11.09 -6.91
C CYS A 63 1.81 -9.85 -6.03
N ASN A 64 2.87 -9.13 -5.69
CA ASN A 64 2.77 -7.91 -4.90
C ASN A 64 2.03 -6.80 -5.68
N PHE A 65 2.33 -6.62 -6.96
CA PHE A 65 1.84 -5.48 -7.72
C PHE A 65 0.37 -5.63 -8.14
N ILE A 66 0.00 -6.70 -8.83
CA ILE A 66 -1.33 -6.80 -9.48
C ILE A 66 -2.29 -7.80 -8.81
N TYR A 67 -1.81 -8.70 -7.95
CA TYR A 67 -2.69 -9.66 -7.26
C TYR A 67 -3.05 -9.22 -5.84
N THR A 68 -2.08 -8.69 -5.10
CA THR A 68 -2.29 -8.26 -3.70
C THR A 68 -2.28 -6.75 -3.52
N GLN A 69 -1.87 -6.00 -4.56
CA GLN A 69 -1.74 -4.53 -4.54
C GLN A 69 -0.87 -4.01 -3.37
N ASN A 70 0.07 -4.84 -2.90
CA ASN A 70 1.09 -4.48 -1.94
C ASN A 70 2.20 -3.66 -2.61
N ILE A 71 1.95 -2.35 -2.75
CA ILE A 71 2.86 -1.45 -3.45
C ILE A 71 4.24 -1.36 -2.78
N THR A 72 4.31 -1.45 -1.45
CA THR A 72 5.59 -1.53 -0.72
C THR A 72 6.38 -2.76 -1.15
N GLY A 73 5.76 -3.95 -1.14
CA GLY A 73 6.45 -5.18 -1.56
C GLY A 73 6.86 -5.16 -3.03
N ALA A 74 6.02 -4.61 -3.91
CA ALA A 74 6.33 -4.52 -5.35
C ALA A 74 7.54 -3.62 -5.62
N PHE A 75 7.69 -2.52 -4.88
CA PHE A 75 8.80 -1.59 -5.08
C PHE A 75 10.15 -2.15 -4.59
N GLU A 76 10.20 -3.19 -3.77
CA GLU A 76 11.47 -3.83 -3.37
C GLU A 76 12.28 -4.39 -4.57
N TYR A 77 11.64 -4.55 -5.73
CA TYR A 77 12.24 -5.10 -6.94
C TYR A 77 12.71 -4.02 -7.93
N ILE A 78 12.40 -2.74 -7.71
CA ILE A 78 12.69 -1.66 -8.66
C ILE A 78 14.04 -1.00 -8.32
N SER A 79 14.93 -0.89 -9.30
CA SER A 79 16.23 -0.22 -9.13
C SER A 79 16.08 1.30 -8.96
N GLU A 80 17.03 1.92 -8.25
CA GLU A 80 17.02 3.37 -7.97
C GLU A 80 16.91 4.20 -9.25
N GLY A 81 17.68 3.83 -10.27
CA GLY A 81 17.77 4.51 -11.56
C GLY A 81 16.91 3.92 -12.67
N TYR A 82 15.83 3.17 -12.36
CA TYR A 82 15.03 2.53 -13.40
C TYR A 82 14.51 3.56 -14.43
N ILE A 83 14.51 3.18 -15.70
CA ILE A 83 14.05 4.04 -16.80
C ILE A 83 12.56 3.81 -17.03
N ASN A 84 11.77 4.89 -17.11
CA ASN A 84 10.34 4.83 -17.39
C ASN A 84 10.05 5.44 -18.76
N HIS A 85 9.39 4.68 -19.63
CA HIS A 85 9.00 5.14 -20.96
C HIS A 85 7.60 5.75 -21.03
N ASN A 86 6.85 5.76 -19.92
CA ASN A 86 5.58 6.48 -19.85
C ASN A 86 5.84 8.00 -19.88
N PRO A 87 5.30 8.76 -20.86
CA PRO A 87 5.54 10.20 -20.98
C PRO A 87 4.98 11.05 -19.84
N LEU A 88 4.15 10.47 -18.96
CA LEU A 88 3.58 11.11 -17.78
C LEU A 88 4.44 10.90 -16.52
N ALA A 89 5.53 10.13 -16.60
CA ALA A 89 6.42 9.84 -15.48
C ALA A 89 7.86 10.23 -15.81
N GLU A 90 8.62 10.60 -14.77
CA GLU A 90 10.07 10.75 -14.89
C GLU A 90 10.76 9.40 -14.61
N ASN A 91 12.02 9.28 -15.03
CA ASN A 91 12.85 8.14 -14.64
C ASN A 91 13.08 8.12 -13.11
N GLY A 92 13.39 6.94 -12.59
CA GLY A 92 13.87 6.74 -11.23
C GLY A 92 12.80 6.33 -10.23
N PHE A 93 13.23 5.52 -9.26
CA PHE A 93 12.41 4.87 -8.24
C PHE A 93 11.44 5.83 -7.54
N ASP A 94 11.93 7.00 -7.18
CA ASP A 94 11.16 8.02 -6.45
C ASP A 94 9.98 8.56 -7.26
N SER A 95 10.15 8.73 -8.57
CA SER A 95 9.10 9.24 -9.44
C SER A 95 7.93 8.26 -9.51
N ALA A 96 8.20 6.98 -9.81
CA ALA A 96 7.15 5.95 -9.80
C ALA A 96 6.51 5.79 -8.42
N TRP A 97 7.30 5.84 -7.34
CA TRP A 97 6.76 5.70 -5.99
C TRP A 97 5.77 6.81 -5.68
N ASN A 98 6.14 8.05 -5.98
CA ASN A 98 5.31 9.22 -5.69
C ASN A 98 4.01 9.22 -6.51
N ILE A 99 4.04 8.67 -7.73
CA ILE A 99 2.85 8.54 -8.59
C ILE A 99 1.93 7.42 -8.09
N LEU A 100 2.47 6.22 -7.82
CA LEU A 100 1.67 5.02 -7.59
C LEU A 100 1.29 4.78 -6.13
N SER A 101 2.21 5.01 -5.18
CA SER A 101 1.97 4.69 -3.76
C SER A 101 0.70 5.31 -3.14
N PRO A 102 0.22 6.51 -3.54
CA PRO A 102 -0.99 7.08 -2.96
C PRO A 102 -2.30 6.45 -3.46
N ILE A 103 -2.26 5.72 -4.58
CA ILE A 103 -3.48 5.33 -5.32
C ILE A 103 -3.55 3.84 -5.66
N TRP A 104 -2.45 3.11 -5.59
CA TRP A 104 -2.38 1.75 -6.15
C TRP A 104 -3.25 0.74 -5.41
N ALA A 105 -3.34 0.86 -4.09
CA ALA A 105 -4.14 -0.03 -3.24
C ALA A 105 -5.66 0.08 -3.50
N ASP A 106 -6.10 1.19 -4.10
CA ASP A 106 -7.52 1.46 -4.38
C ASP A 106 -7.91 1.13 -5.82
N GLN A 107 -6.96 0.71 -6.67
CA GLN A 107 -7.24 0.34 -8.05
C GLN A 107 -8.16 -0.87 -8.12
N ASN A 108 -9.15 -0.85 -9.02
CA ASN A 108 -9.95 -2.03 -9.31
C ASN A 108 -9.26 -2.92 -10.35
N ILE A 109 -8.39 -3.84 -9.88
CA ILE A 109 -7.58 -4.69 -10.77
C ILE A 109 -8.28 -6.01 -11.14
N THR A 110 -8.35 -6.31 -12.43
CA THR A 110 -8.62 -7.65 -12.97
C THR A 110 -7.39 -8.16 -13.72
N VAL A 111 -6.76 -9.23 -13.23
CA VAL A 111 -5.57 -9.80 -13.86
C VAL A 111 -5.94 -10.74 -15.01
N TRP A 112 -5.31 -10.54 -16.17
CA TRP A 112 -5.47 -11.39 -17.36
C TRP A 112 -4.31 -12.38 -17.54
N GLY A 113 -3.10 -11.99 -17.15
CA GLY A 113 -1.94 -12.88 -17.23
C GLY A 113 -0.62 -12.25 -16.81
N THR A 114 0.36 -13.12 -16.59
CA THR A 114 1.78 -12.78 -16.43
C THR A 114 2.60 -13.66 -17.38
N SER A 115 3.72 -13.14 -17.88
CA SER A 115 4.64 -13.89 -18.74
C SER A 115 6.08 -13.43 -18.51
N PHE A 116 7.04 -14.32 -18.72
CA PHE A 116 8.46 -14.00 -18.60
C PHE A 116 9.22 -14.52 -19.81
N GLU A 117 9.88 -13.62 -20.53
CA GLU A 117 10.71 -13.93 -21.69
C GLU A 117 12.19 -13.83 -21.30
N PRO A 118 12.95 -14.95 -21.26
CA PRO A 118 14.32 -14.94 -20.74
C PRO A 118 15.38 -14.43 -21.74
N SER A 119 15.03 -14.26 -23.01
CA SER A 119 15.99 -14.02 -24.11
C SER A 119 15.39 -13.06 -25.15
N PRO A 120 16.21 -12.18 -25.78
CA PRO A 120 17.66 -12.02 -25.63
C PRO A 120 18.07 -11.24 -24.37
N VAL A 121 17.11 -10.59 -23.71
CA VAL A 121 17.27 -9.90 -22.43
C VAL A 121 16.05 -10.25 -21.59
N PRO A 122 16.20 -10.57 -20.29
CA PRO A 122 15.07 -10.92 -19.43
C PRO A 122 13.99 -9.83 -19.40
N GLN A 123 12.76 -10.18 -19.77
CA GLN A 123 11.58 -9.31 -19.74
C GLN A 123 10.44 -9.99 -18.97
N GLY A 124 9.82 -9.26 -18.04
CA GLY A 124 8.57 -9.67 -17.40
C GLY A 124 7.40 -8.87 -17.92
N TYR A 125 6.24 -9.50 -18.10
CA TYR A 125 5.04 -8.89 -18.66
C TYR A 125 3.86 -9.08 -17.72
N LEU A 126 3.10 -8.02 -17.50
CA LEU A 126 1.85 -8.04 -16.76
C LEU A 126 0.72 -7.59 -17.68
N GLN A 127 -0.40 -8.30 -17.69
CA GLN A 127 -1.61 -7.87 -18.38
C GLN A 127 -2.78 -7.84 -17.40
N TYR A 128 -3.41 -6.68 -17.27
CA TYR A 128 -4.52 -6.46 -16.35
C TYR A 128 -5.41 -5.30 -16.83
N THR A 129 -6.61 -5.22 -16.28
CA THR A 129 -7.45 -4.02 -16.36
C THR A 129 -7.44 -3.33 -15.00
N SER A 130 -7.32 -2.01 -14.97
CA SER A 130 -7.46 -1.16 -13.78
C SER A 130 -8.39 0.02 -14.07
N ASP A 131 -8.50 0.96 -13.15
CA ASP A 131 -9.25 2.21 -13.36
C ASP A 131 -8.61 3.11 -14.45
N PHE A 132 -7.37 2.81 -14.86
CA PHE A 132 -6.69 3.45 -15.99
C PHE A 132 -6.98 2.78 -17.34
N GLY A 133 -7.70 1.66 -17.36
CA GLY A 133 -8.01 0.88 -18.56
C GLY A 133 -7.28 -0.46 -18.62
N THR A 134 -7.21 -1.05 -19.81
CA THR A 134 -6.47 -2.30 -20.04
C THR A 134 -5.02 -1.99 -20.36
N ILE A 135 -4.11 -2.56 -19.57
CA ILE A 135 -2.67 -2.27 -19.57
C ILE A 135 -1.91 -3.55 -19.88
N VAL A 136 -0.83 -3.40 -20.64
CA VAL A 136 0.26 -4.37 -20.71
C VAL A 136 1.52 -3.64 -20.26
N ASP A 137 2.03 -4.02 -19.10
CA ASP A 137 3.33 -3.52 -18.64
C ASP A 137 4.41 -4.51 -19.07
N ARG A 138 5.52 -4.01 -19.62
CA ARG A 138 6.75 -4.75 -19.86
C ARG A 138 7.86 -4.18 -18.99
N PHE A 139 8.57 -5.07 -18.30
CA PHE A 139 9.68 -4.74 -17.41
C PHE A 139 10.94 -5.44 -17.87
N ARG A 140 12.02 -4.69 -18.11
CA ARG A 140 13.35 -5.28 -18.28
C ARG A 140 13.94 -5.58 -16.91
N TRP A 141 14.43 -6.81 -16.77
CA TRP A 141 15.17 -7.23 -15.59
C TRP A 141 16.67 -7.22 -15.87
N GLU A 142 17.44 -6.69 -14.92
CA GLU A 142 18.89 -6.64 -14.96
C GLU A 142 19.42 -6.86 -13.56
N ASN A 143 20.33 -7.81 -13.39
CA ASN A 143 21.00 -8.09 -12.12
C ASN A 143 20.01 -8.27 -10.95
N GLY A 144 18.89 -8.98 -11.20
CA GLY A 144 17.85 -9.25 -10.21
C GLY A 144 16.92 -8.08 -9.86
N CYS A 145 17.03 -6.94 -10.54
CA CYS A 145 16.18 -5.77 -10.34
C CYS A 145 15.45 -5.38 -11.63
N ILE A 146 14.29 -4.73 -11.50
CA ILE A 146 13.60 -4.04 -12.59
C ILE A 146 14.41 -2.77 -12.90
N ALA A 147 14.91 -2.69 -14.13
CA ALA A 147 15.76 -1.60 -14.60
C ALA A 147 15.06 -0.69 -15.61
N GLU A 148 13.95 -1.14 -16.20
CA GLU A 148 13.25 -0.38 -17.24
C GLU A 148 11.80 -0.82 -17.39
N HIS A 149 10.92 0.10 -17.75
CA HIS A 149 9.48 -0.09 -17.81
C HIS A 149 8.86 0.56 -19.06
N TRP A 150 7.92 -0.14 -19.70
CA TRP A 150 7.06 0.34 -20.78
C TRP A 150 5.61 -0.07 -20.54
N ASP A 151 4.67 0.82 -20.83
CA ASP A 151 3.21 0.56 -20.76
C ASP A 151 2.44 1.09 -21.99
N GLN A 152 3.12 1.79 -22.91
CA GLN A 152 2.52 2.37 -24.11
C GLN A 152 2.73 1.46 -25.33
N ASN A 153 1.64 1.14 -26.03
CA ASN A 153 1.65 0.31 -27.24
C ASN A 153 2.28 -1.08 -27.06
N GLU A 154 2.31 -1.59 -25.83
CA GLU A 154 2.80 -2.93 -25.52
C GLU A 154 1.76 -4.00 -25.89
N THR A 155 2.25 -5.19 -26.23
CA THR A 155 1.42 -6.37 -26.52
C THR A 155 1.87 -7.51 -25.63
N PHE A 156 0.91 -8.17 -24.97
CA PHE A 156 1.22 -9.30 -24.12
C PHE A 156 1.72 -10.47 -24.97
N PRO A 157 2.88 -11.08 -24.66
CA PRO A 157 3.37 -12.25 -25.36
C PRO A 157 2.50 -13.46 -24.96
N GLY A 158 1.95 -14.13 -25.96
CA GLY A 158 0.95 -15.21 -25.79
C GLY A 158 1.50 -16.52 -25.27
#